data_AF-A0A2S0KJ49-F1
#
_entry.id   AF-A0A2S0KJ49-F1
#
_cell.length_a   1.000
_cell.length_b   1.000
_cell.length_c   1.000
_cell.angle_alpha   90.00
_cell.angle_beta   90.00
_cell.angle_gamma   90.00
#
_symmetry.space_group_name_H-M   'P 1'
#
loop_
_entity.id
_entity.type
_entity.pdbx_description
1 polymer ?
#
loop_
_entity_poly.entity_id
_entity_poly.type
_entity_poly.pdbx_seq_one_letter_code
_entity_poly.pdbx_strand_id
1 'polypeptide(L)'
;MIEHSPGYVPDPATRPTQVRWAFGLWLLSGLLLVVLGVISLVAEAFQSRWNLGVLAVEVLIGAVGLVYILLARKATCVPQWRGSLAALTFVVVVMVLVLTIGFQSPGLAVVLAVTTIGFAGTVLAYRPKADAWFNGSEAGEQESDAREDGRRDPRDDDPADPR
;
A
#
# COMPACT_ATOMS: atom_id res chain seq x y z
N MET A 1 21.06 -0.16 -12.22
CA MET A 1 20.11 0.59 -13.07
C MET A 1 19.04 -0.42 -13.44
N ILE A 2 17.87 -0.38 -12.80
CA ILE A 2 16.85 -1.43 -12.94
C ILE A 2 16.13 -1.21 -14.28
N GLU A 3 16.40 -2.07 -15.26
CA GLU A 3 15.70 -2.05 -16.54
C GLU A 3 14.28 -2.57 -16.32
N HIS A 4 13.32 -1.66 -16.23
CA HIS A 4 11.91 -2.02 -16.35
C HIS A 4 11.68 -2.64 -17.74
N SER A 5 11.39 -3.95 -17.80
CA SER A 5 10.89 -4.58 -19.01
C SER A 5 9.62 -3.85 -19.47
N PRO A 6 9.62 -3.19 -20.65
CA PRO A 6 8.51 -2.37 -21.10
C PRO A 6 7.35 -3.30 -21.49
N GLY A 7 6.34 -3.43 -20.61
CA GLY A 7 5.08 -4.08 -20.94
C GLY A 7 4.62 -5.24 -20.05
N TYR A 8 5.24 -5.49 -18.89
CA TYR A 8 4.72 -6.50 -17.97
C TYR A 8 3.41 -6.05 -17.31
N VAL A 9 2.31 -6.75 -17.63
CA VAL A 9 1.01 -6.59 -16.99
C VAL A 9 0.80 -7.80 -16.08
N PRO A 10 0.73 -7.63 -14.75
CA PRO A 10 0.55 -8.75 -13.83
C PRO A 10 -0.77 -9.46 -14.09
N ASP A 11 -0.72 -10.77 -14.37
CA ASP A 11 -1.92 -11.59 -14.58
C ASP A 11 -2.66 -11.83 -13.25
N PRO A 12 -3.93 -11.41 -13.11
CA PRO A 12 -4.72 -11.63 -11.88
C PRO A 12 -4.81 -13.09 -11.43
N ALA A 13 -4.62 -14.05 -12.34
CA ALA A 13 -4.74 -15.48 -12.06
C ALA A 13 -3.57 -16.06 -11.23
N THR A 14 -2.37 -15.48 -11.30
CA THR A 14 -1.16 -15.98 -10.59
C THR A 14 -0.93 -15.29 -9.24
N ARG A 15 -1.94 -14.56 -8.73
CA ARG A 15 -1.80 -13.72 -7.53
C ARG A 15 -1.41 -14.53 -6.28
N PRO A 16 -0.24 -14.27 -5.65
CA PRO A 16 0.12 -14.91 -4.39
C PRO A 16 -0.83 -14.50 -3.26
N THR A 17 -1.05 -15.39 -2.30
CA THR A 17 -1.98 -15.18 -1.17
C THR A 17 -1.68 -13.90 -0.37
N GLN A 18 -0.41 -13.49 -0.29
CA GLN A 18 -0.01 -12.23 0.34
C GLN A 18 -0.61 -10.99 -0.33
N VAL A 19 -0.72 -10.98 -1.67
CA VAL A 19 -1.32 -9.86 -2.42
C VAL A 19 -2.83 -9.84 -2.24
N ARG A 20 -3.47 -11.00 -2.08
CA ARG A 20 -4.90 -11.09 -1.71
C ARG A 20 -5.17 -10.53 -0.31
N TRP A 21 -4.32 -10.86 0.67
CA TRP A 21 -4.43 -10.33 2.03
C TRP A 21 -4.15 -8.82 2.10
N ALA A 22 -3.12 -8.32 1.41
CA ALA A 22 -2.84 -6.89 1.32
C ALA A 22 -4.02 -6.11 0.71
N PHE A 23 -4.60 -6.64 -0.37
CA PHE A 23 -5.79 -6.06 -1.00
C PHE A 23 -7.01 -6.09 -0.07
N GLY A 24 -7.22 -7.20 0.65
CA GLY A 24 -8.27 -7.32 1.65
C GLY A 24 -8.11 -6.30 2.78
N LEU A 25 -6.88 -6.09 3.28
CA LEU A 25 -6.55 -5.10 4.30
C LEU A 25 -6.82 -3.66 3.83
N TRP A 26 -6.46 -3.33 2.58
CA TRP A 26 -6.75 -2.01 2.00
C TRP A 26 -8.24 -1.76 1.81
N LEU A 27 -8.99 -2.76 1.33
CA LEU A 27 -10.44 -2.63 1.20
C LEU A 27 -11.12 -2.56 2.56
N LEU A 28 -10.69 -3.36 3.53
CA LEU A 28 -11.24 -3.36 4.87
C LEU A 28 -11.00 -2.01 5.55
N SER A 29 -9.79 -1.46 5.45
CA SER A 29 -9.48 -0.14 6.03
C SER A 29 -10.28 0.97 5.36
N GLY A 30 -10.33 0.99 4.03
CA GLY A 30 -11.12 1.97 3.27
C GLY A 30 -12.61 1.90 3.61
N LEU A 31 -13.16 0.69 3.69
CA LEU A 31 -14.55 0.47 4.08
C LEU A 31 -14.82 0.91 5.52
N LEU A 32 -13.95 0.56 6.48
CA LEU A 32 -14.11 1.00 7.86
C LEU A 32 -14.06 2.52 7.98
N LEU A 33 -13.19 3.21 7.22
CA LEU A 33 -13.14 4.67 7.22
C LEU A 33 -14.43 5.30 6.68
N VAL A 34 -14.99 4.75 5.60
CA VAL A 34 -16.28 5.20 5.06
C VAL A 34 -17.39 4.97 6.08
N VAL A 35 -17.46 3.77 6.68
CA VAL A 35 -18.47 3.43 7.68
C VAL A 35 -18.35 4.33 8.91
N LEU A 36 -17.13 4.56 9.42
CA LEU A 36 -16.92 5.48 10.53
C LEU A 36 -17.35 6.89 10.17
N GLY A 37 -16.96 7.41 9.00
CA GLY A 37 -17.35 8.73 8.54
C GLY A 37 -18.87 8.90 8.48
N VAL A 38 -19.58 7.91 7.95
CA VAL A 38 -21.05 7.92 7.87
C VAL A 38 -21.70 7.83 9.25
N ILE A 39 -21.23 6.93 10.13
CA ILE A 39 -21.78 6.78 11.48
C ILE A 39 -21.61 8.07 12.28
N SER A 40 -20.42 8.67 12.24
CA SER A 40 -20.15 9.92 12.96
C SER A 40 -20.99 11.07 12.39
N LEU A 41 -21.11 11.18 11.06
CA LEU A 41 -21.97 12.17 10.41
C LEU A 41 -23.44 12.06 10.83
N VAL A 42 -23.95 10.82 10.90
CA VAL A 42 -25.32 10.56 11.35
C VAL A 42 -25.47 10.90 12.83
N ALA A 43 -24.49 10.57 13.68
CA ALA A 43 -24.52 10.89 15.10
C ALA A 43 -24.52 12.41 15.35
N GLU A 44 -23.68 13.17 14.64
CA GLU A 44 -23.62 14.64 14.73
C GLU A 44 -24.95 15.26 14.29
N ALA A 45 -25.56 14.73 13.23
CA ALA A 45 -26.88 15.17 12.74
C ALA A 45 -27.99 14.99 13.80
N PHE A 46 -27.96 13.88 14.57
CA PHE A 46 -28.91 13.66 15.66
C PHE A 46 -28.67 14.55 16.88
N GLN A 47 -27.43 14.97 17.12
CA GLN A 47 -27.10 15.86 18.25
C GLN A 47 -27.37 17.35 17.96
N SER A 48 -27.74 17.69 16.71
CA SER A 48 -28.04 19.05 16.24
C SER A 48 -26.95 20.08 16.54
N ARG A 49 -25.73 19.60 16.83
CA ARG A 49 -24.51 20.38 16.97
C ARG A 49 -23.96 20.54 15.57
N TRP A 50 -24.44 21.53 14.83
CA TRP A 50 -23.97 21.85 13.48
C TRP A 50 -22.57 22.50 13.51
N ASN A 51 -21.61 21.82 14.14
CA ASN A 51 -20.23 22.24 14.17
C ASN A 51 -19.60 21.97 12.81
N LEU A 52 -19.56 23.00 11.96
CA LEU A 52 -18.99 22.91 10.62
C LEU A 52 -17.56 22.33 10.60
N GLY A 53 -16.78 22.58 11.66
CA GLY A 53 -15.43 22.02 11.80
C GLY A 53 -15.41 20.49 11.98
N VAL A 54 -16.32 19.94 12.78
CA VAL A 54 -16.43 18.48 13.01
C VAL A 54 -16.97 17.80 11.76
N LEU A 55 -18.04 18.37 11.19
CA LEU A 55 -18.63 17.94 9.91
C LEU A 55 -17.59 17.88 8.78
N ALA A 56 -16.74 18.90 8.66
CA ALA A 56 -15.69 18.92 7.64
C ALA A 56 -14.69 17.78 7.81
N VAL A 57 -14.31 17.46 9.06
CA VAL A 57 -13.39 16.35 9.36
C VAL A 57 -14.04 15.00 9.07
N GLU A 58 -15.31 14.81 9.40
CA GLU A 58 -16.03 13.55 9.14
C GLU A 58 -16.21 13.28 7.65
N VAL A 59 -16.60 14.30 6.89
CA VAL A 59 -16.69 14.23 5.43
C VAL A 59 -15.31 13.95 4.83
N LEU A 60 -14.25 14.58 5.35
CA LEU A 60 -12.89 14.33 4.90
C LEU A 60 -12.48 12.87 5.16
N ILE A 61 -12.76 12.31 6.34
CA ILE A 61 -12.48 10.91 6.67
C ILE A 61 -13.23 9.96 5.72
N GLY A 62 -14.51 10.23 5.47
CA GLY A 62 -15.31 9.45 4.53
C GLY A 62 -14.78 9.53 3.09
N ALA A 63 -14.42 10.72 2.63
CA ALA A 63 -13.84 10.94 1.31
C ALA A 63 -12.49 10.23 1.15
N VAL A 64 -11.62 10.29 2.17
CA VAL A 64 -10.34 9.56 2.19
C VAL A 64 -10.57 8.05 2.13
N GLY A 65 -11.55 7.52 2.87
CA GLY A 65 -11.94 6.11 2.80
C GLY A 65 -12.38 5.69 1.39
N LEU A 66 -13.16 6.54 0.71
CA LEU A 66 -13.60 6.28 -0.67
C LEU A 66 -12.43 6.29 -1.66
N VAL A 67 -11.53 7.27 -1.52
CA VAL A 67 -10.31 7.38 -2.32
C VAL A 67 -9.42 6.15 -2.13
N TYR A 68 -9.32 5.63 -0.90
CA TYR A 68 -8.64 4.37 -0.61
C TYR A 68 -9.22 3.18 -1.38
N ILE A 69 -10.54 3.03 -1.39
CA ILE A 69 -11.21 1.93 -2.11
C ILE A 69 -10.91 2.03 -3.62
N LEU A 70 -10.98 3.23 -4.18
CA LEU A 70 -10.69 3.46 -5.61
C LEU A 70 -9.22 3.19 -5.93
N LEU A 71 -8.29 3.67 -5.11
CA LEU A 71 -6.86 3.44 -5.25
C LEU A 71 -6.50 1.99 -5.08
N ALA A 72 -7.09 1.27 -4.13
CA ALA A 72 -6.85 -0.16 -3.93
C ALA A 72 -7.26 -0.95 -5.17
N ARG A 73 -8.43 -0.66 -5.74
CA ARG A 73 -8.88 -1.26 -7.01
C ARG A 73 -7.94 -0.93 -8.16
N LYS A 74 -7.46 0.31 -8.25
CA LYS A 74 -6.55 0.74 -9.33
C LYS A 74 -5.14 0.17 -9.18
N ALA A 75 -4.64 0.06 -7.96
CA ALA A 75 -3.35 -0.55 -7.62
C ALA A 75 -3.30 -2.04 -7.98
N THR A 76 -4.44 -2.72 -8.04
CA THR A 76 -4.51 -4.10 -8.53
C THR A 76 -4.51 -4.24 -10.05
N CYS A 77 -4.84 -3.17 -10.78
CA CYS A 77 -4.84 -3.18 -12.25
C CYS A 77 -3.54 -2.61 -12.82
N VAL A 78 -2.87 -1.71 -12.08
CA VAL A 78 -1.67 -1.02 -12.57
C VAL A 78 -0.61 -0.90 -11.45
N PRO A 79 0.56 -1.54 -11.58
CA PRO A 79 1.61 -1.58 -10.54
C PRO A 79 2.09 -0.20 -10.06
N GLN A 80 2.09 0.80 -10.94
CA GLN A 80 2.58 2.15 -10.63
C GLN A 80 1.76 2.87 -9.54
N TRP A 81 0.50 2.48 -9.32
CA TRP A 81 -0.38 3.15 -8.34
C TRP A 81 -0.16 2.67 -6.89
N ARG A 82 0.69 1.67 -6.68
CA ARG A 82 1.05 1.15 -5.34
C ARG A 82 1.78 2.22 -4.51
N GLY A 83 2.72 2.93 -5.12
CA GLY A 83 3.47 4.01 -4.47
C GLY A 83 2.58 5.17 -4.03
N SER A 84 1.61 5.56 -4.86
CA SER A 84 0.64 6.60 -4.50
C SER A 84 -0.26 6.19 -3.34
N LEU A 85 -0.68 4.92 -3.29
CA LEU A 85 -1.48 4.38 -2.18
C LEU A 85 -0.66 4.37 -0.88
N ALA A 86 0.61 3.96 -0.95
CA ALA A 86 1.53 3.99 0.19
C ALA A 86 1.78 5.41 0.71
N ALA A 87 2.05 6.36 -0.19
CA ALA A 87 2.22 7.76 0.17
C ALA A 87 0.94 8.32 0.81
N LEU A 88 -0.23 8.05 0.23
CA LEU A 88 -1.51 8.46 0.80
C LEU A 88 -1.73 7.85 2.19
N THR A 89 -1.47 6.55 2.38
CA THR A 89 -1.60 5.92 3.70
C THR A 89 -0.72 6.58 4.74
N PHE A 90 0.52 6.91 4.38
CA PHE A 90 1.45 7.55 5.29
C PHE A 90 0.97 8.97 5.68
N VAL A 91 0.60 9.78 4.69
CA VAL A 91 0.08 11.13 4.93
C VAL A 91 -1.17 11.10 5.81
N VAL A 92 -2.11 10.18 5.53
CA VAL A 92 -3.34 10.04 6.31
C VAL A 92 -3.06 9.61 7.74
N VAL A 93 -2.18 8.62 7.96
CA VAL A 93 -1.81 8.17 9.32
C VAL A 93 -1.17 9.31 10.11
N VAL A 94 -0.24 10.05 9.50
CA VAL A 94 0.42 11.19 10.17
C VAL A 94 -0.58 12.30 10.49
N MET A 95 -1.45 12.65 9.53
CA MET A 95 -2.48 13.66 9.73
C MET A 95 -3.43 13.28 10.87
N VAL A 96 -3.94 12.04 10.86
CA VAL A 96 -4.85 11.53 11.91
C VAL A 96 -4.14 11.43 13.26
N LEU A 97 -2.86 11.07 13.29
CA LEU A 97 -2.06 11.04 14.51
C LEU A 97 -1.98 12.44 15.14
N VAL A 98 -1.63 13.46 14.34
CA VAL A 98 -1.57 14.86 14.80
C VAL A 98 -2.94 15.33 15.30
N LEU A 99 -4.01 15.03 14.57
CA LEU A 99 -5.38 15.36 14.97
C LEU A 99 -5.77 14.65 16.28
N THR A 100 -5.38 13.38 16.44
CA THR A 100 -5.68 12.59 17.65
C THR A 100 -4.97 13.19 18.87
N ILE A 101 -3.71 13.63 18.71
CA ILE A 101 -2.96 14.29 19.79
C ILE A 101 -3.55 15.67 20.10
N GLY A 102 -3.92 16.45 19.09
CA GLY A 102 -4.42 17.82 19.26
C GLY A 102 -5.84 17.88 19.85
N PHE A 103 -6.75 17.02 19.41
CA PHE A 103 -8.15 17.03 19.86
C PHE A 103 -8.46 16.06 21.00
N GLN A 104 -7.57 15.08 21.26
CA GLN A 104 -7.70 14.06 22.30
C GLN A 104 -9.08 13.37 22.34
N SER A 105 -9.70 13.18 21.16
CA SER A 105 -11.05 12.61 21.08
C SER A 105 -11.00 11.10 20.89
N PRO A 106 -11.88 10.34 21.57
CA PRO A 106 -11.92 8.89 21.44
C PRO A 106 -12.31 8.43 20.02
N GLY A 107 -13.10 9.23 19.30
CA GLY A 107 -13.46 8.96 17.90
C GLY A 107 -12.24 8.96 16.97
N LEU A 108 -11.33 9.93 17.12
CA LEU A 108 -10.11 9.99 16.31
C LEU A 108 -9.14 8.85 16.62
N ALA A 109 -9.09 8.37 17.87
CA ALA A 109 -8.31 7.19 18.23
C ALA A 109 -8.77 5.92 17.49
N VAL A 110 -10.09 5.76 17.30
CA VAL A 110 -10.63 4.66 16.49
C VAL A 110 -10.25 4.83 15.02
N VAL A 111 -10.39 6.04 14.46
CA VAL A 111 -9.96 6.34 13.08
C VAL A 111 -8.47 6.02 12.90
N LEU A 112 -7.64 6.39 13.87
CA LEU A 112 -6.21 6.09 13.87
C LEU A 112 -5.96 4.59 13.83
N ALA A 113 -6.62 3.80 14.70
CA ALA A 113 -6.51 2.35 14.71
C ALA A 113 -6.94 1.71 13.37
N VAL A 114 -7.94 2.26 12.69
CA VAL A 114 -8.34 1.79 11.35
C VAL A 114 -7.29 2.16 10.31
N THR A 115 -6.75 3.38 10.34
CA THR A 115 -5.71 3.79 9.39
C THR A 115 -4.41 3.00 9.52
N THR A 116 -4.05 2.55 10.73
CA THR A 116 -2.87 1.69 10.93
C THR A 116 -3.08 0.29 10.35
N ILE A 117 -4.31 -0.23 10.30
CA ILE A 117 -4.64 -1.46 9.57
C ILE A 117 -4.39 -1.27 8.06
N GLY A 118 -4.78 -0.13 7.50
CA GLY A 118 -4.48 0.24 6.11
C GLY A 118 -2.97 0.32 5.83
N PHE A 119 -2.21 0.86 6.79
CA PHE A 119 -0.75 0.92 6.75
C PHE A 119 -0.10 -0.47 6.86
N ALA A 120 -0.62 -1.37 7.68
CA ALA A 120 -0.16 -2.76 7.69
C ALA A 120 -0.35 -3.44 6.31
N GLY A 121 -1.44 -3.10 5.61
CA GLY A 121 -1.67 -3.51 4.23
C GLY A 121 -0.58 -3.02 3.26
N THR A 122 -0.06 -1.80 3.43
CA THR A 122 1.02 -1.30 2.57
C THR A 122 2.36 -1.95 2.87
N VAL A 123 2.69 -2.19 4.13
CA VAL A 123 3.90 -2.96 4.50
C VAL A 123 3.87 -4.37 3.90
N LEU A 124 2.71 -5.05 3.93
CA LEU A 124 2.52 -6.35 3.30
C LEU A 124 2.67 -6.32 1.77
N ALA A 125 2.32 -5.20 1.15
CA ALA A 125 2.50 -5.03 -0.29
C ALA A 125 3.98 -4.93 -0.69
N TYR A 126 4.84 -4.32 0.14
CA TYR A 126 6.28 -4.19 -0.14
C TYR A 126 7.11 -5.40 0.32
N ARG A 127 6.49 -6.49 0.78
CA ARG A 127 7.25 -7.72 1.08
C ARG A 127 7.86 -8.31 -0.19
N PRO A 128 9.06 -8.92 -0.12
CA PRO A 128 9.82 -9.36 -1.31
C PRO A 128 9.04 -10.30 -2.23
N LYS A 129 8.22 -11.21 -1.69
CA LYS A 129 7.37 -12.12 -2.49
C LYS A 129 6.20 -11.41 -3.20
N ALA A 130 5.71 -10.31 -2.65
CA ALA A 130 4.70 -9.49 -3.32
C ALA A 130 5.36 -8.60 -4.37
N ASP A 131 6.51 -8.01 -4.05
CA ASP A 131 7.24 -7.12 -4.96
C ASP A 131 7.73 -7.86 -6.23
N ALA A 132 8.16 -9.11 -6.08
CA ALA A 132 8.48 -10.00 -7.18
C ALA A 132 7.33 -10.19 -8.19
N TRP A 133 6.10 -10.41 -7.71
CA TRP A 133 4.93 -10.58 -8.59
C TRP A 133 4.54 -9.29 -9.32
N PHE A 134 4.72 -8.14 -8.66
CA PHE A 134 4.39 -6.83 -9.23
C PHE A 134 5.46 -6.29 -10.19
N ASN A 135 6.74 -6.60 -9.95
CA ASN A 135 7.87 -6.11 -10.77
C ASN A 135 8.37 -7.14 -11.79
N GLY A 136 7.94 -8.41 -11.70
CA GLY A 136 8.36 -9.48 -12.61
C GLY A 136 9.78 -10.02 -12.38
N SER A 137 10.48 -9.59 -11.31
CA SER A 137 11.91 -9.88 -11.07
C SER A 137 12.25 -11.34 -10.78
N GLU A 138 11.27 -12.23 -10.56
CA GLU A 138 11.57 -13.65 -10.29
C GLU A 138 11.91 -14.48 -11.54
N ALA A 139 11.69 -13.97 -12.76
CA ALA A 139 11.95 -14.74 -13.99
C ALA A 139 13.31 -14.47 -14.66
N GLY A 140 14.02 -13.40 -14.29
CA GLY A 140 15.24 -12.96 -14.99
C GLY A 140 16.54 -13.16 -14.21
N GLU A 141 16.57 -12.84 -12.92
CA GLU A 141 17.83 -12.77 -12.16
C GLU A 141 18.33 -14.14 -11.70
N GLN A 142 17.45 -15.08 -11.34
CA GLN A 142 17.88 -16.42 -10.88
C GLN A 142 18.42 -17.31 -12.01
N GLU A 143 17.93 -17.16 -13.24
CA GLU A 143 18.43 -17.92 -14.38
C GLU A 143 19.70 -17.30 -14.99
N SER A 144 19.89 -15.98 -14.85
CA SER A 144 21.14 -15.31 -15.23
C SER A 144 22.28 -15.70 -14.29
N ASP A 145 22.09 -15.59 -12.97
CA ASP A 145 23.11 -15.97 -11.98
C ASP A 145 23.47 -17.47 -12.08
N ALA A 146 22.48 -18.35 -12.28
CA ALA A 146 22.74 -19.78 -12.44
C ALA A 146 23.45 -20.13 -13.76
N ARG A 147 23.27 -19.35 -14.84
CA ARG A 147 23.98 -19.54 -16.12
C ARG A 147 25.35 -18.88 -16.13
N GLU A 148 25.54 -17.80 -15.37
CA GLU A 148 26.79 -17.06 -15.28
C GLU A 148 27.79 -17.75 -14.33
N ASP A 149 27.30 -18.32 -13.23
CA ASP A 149 28.09 -19.16 -12.32
C ASP A 149 28.48 -20.52 -12.97
N GLY A 150 27.65 -21.05 -13.87
CA GLY A 150 27.97 -22.24 -14.67
C GLY A 150 28.87 -21.98 -15.88
N ARG A 151 29.06 -20.71 -16.29
CA ARG A 151 29.88 -20.30 -17.45
C ARG A 151 31.24 -19.74 -17.05
N ARG A 152 31.49 -19.40 -15.79
CA ARG A 152 32.84 -19.03 -15.33
C ARG A 152 33.80 -20.19 -15.58
N ASP A 153 34.69 -20.01 -16.55
CA ASP A 153 35.83 -20.88 -16.75
C ASP A 153 36.78 -20.64 -15.56
N PRO A 154 37.17 -21.66 -14.77
CA PRO A 154 38.09 -21.50 -13.64
C PRO A 154 39.46 -20.91 -14.00
N ARG A 155 39.74 -20.68 -15.30
CA ARG A 155 40.96 -20.03 -15.81
C ARG A 155 40.95 -18.51 -15.73
N ASP A 156 39.79 -17.88 -15.54
CA ASP A 156 39.68 -16.41 -15.52
C ASP A 156 40.10 -15.81 -14.17
N ASP A 157 40.33 -16.65 -13.15
CA ASP A 157 40.74 -16.25 -11.80
C ASP A 157 42.27 -16.35 -11.55
N ASP A 158 43.11 -16.49 -12.58
CA ASP A 158 44.57 -16.50 -12.40
C ASP A 158 45.16 -15.07 -12.49
N PRO A 159 45.60 -14.44 -11.37
CA PRO A 159 46.14 -13.08 -11.37
C PRO A 159 47.57 -12.98 -11.93
N ALA A 160 48.06 -13.95 -12.69
CA ALA A 160 49.46 -14.09 -13.08
C ALA A 160 49.76 -14.00 -14.60
N ASP A 161 48.97 -13.27 -15.41
CA ASP A 161 49.37 -12.92 -16.80
C ASP A 161 49.83 -11.45 -16.92
N PRO A 162 51.15 -11.19 -16.92
CA PRO A 162 51.70 -9.93 -17.37
C PRO A 162 51.95 -9.99 -18.89
N ARG A 163 51.11 -9.30 -19.66
CA ARG A 163 51.45 -8.88 -21.03
C ARG A 163 51.68 -7.38 -21.09
#